data_AF-A0A2G9MRQ7-F1
#
_entry.id   AF-A0A2G9MRQ7-F1
#
_cell.length_a   1.000
_cell.length_b   1.000
_cell.length_c   1.000
_cell.angle_alpha   90.00
_cell.angle_beta   90.00
_cell.angle_gamma   90.00
#
_symmetry.space_group_name_H-M   'P 1'
#
loop_
_entity.id
_entity.type
_entity.pdbx_description
1 polymer ?
#
loop_
_entity_poly.entity_id
_entity_poly.type
_entity_poly.pdbx_seq_one_letter_code
_entity_poly.pdbx_strand_id
1 'polypeptide(L)'
;MSCGLYSREFWLLANGWRSSVVKEMYLRKNWLIEYESIKKEVSVRFGEEYVRDFTKIMAKIAQHHYKKNSMLLGKERELYAFLMEQGHNPFKIYRWCLLERIPETIRFQLKNGQINQKTALHMHFKSRHESKNSVCVEIRVQGLNLVRSM
;
A
#
# COMPACT_ATOMS: atom_id res chain seq x y z
N MET A 1 -5.18 -62.21 -2.74
CA MET A 1 -5.89 -62.13 -1.45
C MET A 1 -5.09 -61.19 -0.56
N SER A 2 -5.35 -59.87 -0.55
CA SER A 2 -6.47 -59.12 0.05
C SER A 2 -6.24 -58.75 1.52
N CYS A 3 -6.41 -57.44 1.78
CA CYS A 3 -6.53 -56.72 3.05
C CYS A 3 -5.21 -56.47 3.82
N GLY A 4 -4.73 -55.24 4.05
CA GLY A 4 -5.39 -53.92 4.00
C GLY A 4 -5.87 -53.49 5.38
N LEU A 5 -5.81 -52.17 5.65
CA LEU A 5 -6.25 -51.42 6.85
C LEU A 5 -5.17 -51.43 7.95
N TYR A 6 -4.38 -50.39 8.22
CA TYR A 6 -4.62 -48.97 8.48
C TYR A 6 -3.23 -48.29 8.34
N SER A 7 -2.98 -47.05 7.94
CA SER A 7 -3.82 -45.90 7.66
C SER A 7 -3.01 -44.95 6.76
N ARG A 8 -3.33 -44.91 5.46
CA ARG A 8 -2.85 -43.83 4.57
C ARG A 8 -3.80 -42.63 4.59
N GLU A 9 -5.00 -42.81 5.12
CA GLU A 9 -6.00 -41.75 5.29
C GLU A 9 -5.74 -40.86 6.52
N PHE A 10 -4.98 -41.33 7.52
CA PHE A 10 -4.68 -40.51 8.70
C PHE A 10 -3.63 -39.43 8.43
N TRP A 11 -2.73 -39.67 7.46
CA TRP A 11 -1.74 -38.65 7.03
C TRP A 11 -2.31 -37.61 6.07
N LEU A 12 -3.42 -37.92 5.39
CA LEU A 12 -4.08 -36.99 4.47
C LEU A 12 -5.11 -36.08 5.16
N LEU A 13 -5.65 -36.49 6.32
CA LEU A 13 -6.51 -35.64 7.14
C LEU A 13 -5.74 -34.62 8.02
N ALA A 14 -4.47 -34.89 8.33
CA ALA A 14 -3.66 -33.98 9.16
C ALA A 14 -3.09 -32.75 8.42
N ASN A 15 -3.04 -32.78 7.07
CA ASN A 15 -2.37 -31.73 6.28
C ASN A 15 -3.24 -31.07 5.21
N GLY A 16 -4.54 -31.40 5.15
CA GLY A 16 -5.48 -30.84 4.16
C GLY A 16 -5.78 -29.34 4.32
N TRP A 17 -5.39 -28.71 5.42
CA TRP A 17 -5.68 -27.29 5.71
C TRP A 17 -4.50 -26.33 5.52
N ARG A 18 -3.30 -26.83 5.17
CA ARG A 18 -2.13 -25.95 4.93
C ARG A 18 -1.87 -25.65 3.46
N SER A 19 -2.41 -26.42 2.52
CA SER A 19 -2.08 -26.22 1.10
C SER A 19 -2.75 -24.99 0.49
N SER A 20 -4.01 -24.68 0.85
CA SER A 20 -4.72 -23.50 0.36
C SER A 20 -4.18 -22.20 0.94
N VAL A 21 -3.90 -22.15 2.25
CA VAL A 21 -3.34 -20.98 2.94
C VAL A 21 -1.89 -20.71 2.51
N VAL A 22 -1.08 -21.77 2.34
CA VAL A 22 0.32 -21.61 1.88
C VAL A 22 0.37 -21.29 0.38
N LYS A 23 -0.50 -21.86 -0.47
CA LYS A 23 -0.65 -21.39 -1.87
C LYS A 23 -1.12 -19.95 -1.95
N GLU A 24 -2.07 -19.53 -1.11
CA GLU A 24 -2.49 -18.12 -1.03
C GLU A 24 -1.38 -17.20 -0.53
N MET A 25 -0.53 -17.65 0.40
CA MET A 25 0.64 -16.88 0.87
C MET A 25 1.67 -16.66 -0.25
N TYR A 26 1.92 -17.67 -1.11
CA TYR A 26 2.81 -17.54 -2.27
C TYR A 26 2.15 -16.86 -3.50
N LEU A 27 0.80 -16.77 -3.54
CA LEU A 27 0.04 -16.09 -4.60
C LEU A 27 -0.29 -14.62 -4.29
N ARG A 28 0.01 -14.12 -3.08
CA ARG A 28 -0.01 -12.68 -2.83
C ARG A 28 1.16 -12.06 -3.57
N LYS A 29 0.96 -11.77 -4.87
CA LYS A 29 1.80 -10.89 -5.70
C LYS A 29 2.37 -9.81 -4.82
N ASN A 30 3.67 -9.87 -4.56
CA ASN A 30 4.33 -8.95 -3.66
C ASN A 30 4.25 -7.59 -4.32
N TRP A 31 3.23 -6.82 -3.95
CA TRP A 31 2.92 -5.52 -4.54
C TRP A 31 4.12 -4.59 -4.50
N LEU A 32 5.03 -4.79 -3.54
CA LEU A 32 6.28 -4.07 -3.42
C LEU A 32 7.20 -4.35 -4.61
N ILE A 33 7.36 -5.61 -5.03
CA ILE A 33 8.19 -5.99 -6.18
C ILE A 33 7.60 -5.41 -7.47
N GLU A 34 6.28 -5.56 -7.67
CA GLU A 34 5.60 -4.97 -8.84
C GLU A 34 5.75 -3.44 -8.85
N TYR A 35 5.61 -2.81 -7.68
CA TYR A 35 5.72 -1.36 -7.54
C TYR A 35 7.16 -0.83 -7.73
N GLU A 36 8.16 -1.54 -7.21
CA GLU A 36 9.57 -1.21 -7.43
C GLU A 36 9.97 -1.36 -8.90
N SER A 37 9.46 -2.38 -9.60
CA SER A 37 9.66 -2.52 -11.05
C SER A 37 9.12 -1.30 -11.79
N ILE A 38 7.90 -0.88 -11.50
CA ILE A 38 7.28 0.29 -12.12
C ILE A 38 8.08 1.55 -11.81
N LYS A 39 8.53 1.75 -10.56
CA LYS A 39 9.37 2.91 -10.21
C LYS A 39 10.67 2.93 -11.01
N LYS A 40 11.29 1.76 -11.22
CA LYS A 40 12.51 1.63 -12.02
C LYS A 40 12.27 1.92 -13.50
N GLU A 41 11.17 1.43 -14.05
CA GLU A 41 10.79 1.74 -15.44
C GLU A 41 10.51 3.23 -15.62
N VAL A 42 9.79 3.84 -14.68
CA VAL A 42 9.53 5.28 -14.66
C VAL A 42 10.83 6.07 -14.53
N SER A 43 11.76 5.64 -13.65
CA SER A 43 13.04 6.33 -13.48
C SER A 43 13.90 6.28 -14.74
N VAL A 44 13.91 5.14 -15.44
CA VAL A 44 14.65 4.97 -16.69
C VAL A 44 14.05 5.83 -17.81
N ARG A 45 12.70 5.88 -17.92
CA ARG A 45 12.04 6.55 -19.04
C ARG A 45 11.88 8.06 -18.86
N PHE A 46 11.65 8.52 -17.62
CA PHE A 46 11.31 9.90 -17.33
C PHE A 46 12.33 10.62 -16.43
N GLY A 47 13.30 9.89 -15.88
CA GLY A 47 14.33 10.42 -14.97
C GLY A 47 13.98 10.28 -13.48
N GLU A 48 14.98 10.37 -12.62
CA GLU A 48 14.81 10.22 -11.16
C GLU A 48 13.95 11.32 -10.52
N GLU A 49 13.91 12.50 -11.12
CA GLU A 49 13.05 13.62 -10.71
C GLU A 49 11.57 13.22 -10.63
N TYR A 50 11.10 12.38 -11.55
CA TYR A 50 9.73 11.87 -11.55
C TYR A 50 9.47 10.95 -10.38
N VAL A 51 10.48 10.21 -9.93
CA VAL A 51 10.36 9.30 -8.79
C VAL A 51 10.18 10.09 -7.49
N ARG A 52 10.83 11.25 -7.35
CA ARG A 52 10.71 12.12 -6.17
C ARG A 52 9.28 12.64 -5.99
N ASP A 53 8.68 13.12 -7.09
CA ASP A 53 7.31 13.64 -7.08
C ASP A 53 6.24 12.59 -7.41
N PHE A 54 6.64 11.31 -7.49
CA PHE A 54 5.81 10.24 -8.05
C PHE A 54 4.46 10.11 -7.34
N THR A 55 4.45 10.17 -6.01
CA THR A 55 3.19 10.08 -5.23
C THR A 55 2.23 11.23 -5.55
N LYS A 56 2.77 12.45 -5.75
CA LYS A 56 1.96 13.65 -6.02
C LYS A 56 1.39 13.60 -7.43
N ILE A 57 2.20 13.21 -8.41
CA ILE A 57 1.77 13.02 -9.80
C ILE A 57 0.72 11.90 -9.87
N MET A 58 0.98 10.76 -9.23
CA MET A 58 0.06 9.63 -9.19
C MET A 58 -1.27 9.95 -8.52
N ALA A 59 -1.31 10.85 -7.53
CA ALA A 59 -2.56 11.31 -6.93
C ALA A 59 -3.48 11.98 -7.96
N LYS A 60 -2.92 12.88 -8.79
CA LYS A 60 -3.67 13.56 -9.85
C LYS A 60 -4.09 12.60 -10.95
N ILE A 61 -3.20 11.70 -11.37
CA ILE A 61 -3.51 10.68 -12.37
C ILE A 61 -4.62 9.74 -11.88
N ALA A 62 -4.54 9.27 -10.63
CA ALA A 62 -5.57 8.40 -10.06
C ALA A 62 -6.92 9.12 -9.94
N GLN A 63 -6.90 10.41 -9.57
CA GLN A 63 -8.11 11.24 -9.56
C GLN A 63 -8.70 11.36 -10.96
N HIS A 64 -7.90 11.68 -11.98
CA HIS A 64 -8.35 11.76 -13.39
C HIS A 64 -8.94 10.42 -13.87
N HIS A 65 -8.26 9.31 -13.57
CA HIS A 65 -8.68 7.98 -13.99
C HIS A 65 -10.04 7.57 -13.38
N TYR A 66 -10.31 7.99 -12.14
CA TYR A 66 -11.58 7.69 -11.45
C TYR A 66 -12.70 8.69 -11.77
N LYS A 67 -12.38 9.99 -11.72
CA LYS A 67 -13.27 11.11 -12.04
C LYS A 67 -12.56 11.91 -13.12
N LYS A 68 -12.99 11.75 -14.38
CA LYS A 68 -12.42 12.39 -15.59
C LYS A 68 -12.53 13.93 -15.62
N ASN A 69 -12.59 14.57 -14.46
CA ASN A 69 -12.86 15.99 -14.25
C ASN A 69 -11.57 16.81 -14.08
N SER A 70 -10.42 16.19 -13.77
CA SER A 70 -9.14 16.88 -13.66
C SER A 70 -8.38 16.81 -14.99
N MET A 71 -7.85 17.92 -15.48
CA MET A 71 -7.01 17.92 -16.69
C MET A 71 -5.59 17.44 -16.36
N LEU A 72 -5.05 16.50 -17.14
CA LEU A 72 -3.64 16.09 -17.06
C LEU A 72 -2.83 16.90 -18.07
N LEU A 73 -1.73 17.51 -17.63
CA LEU A 73 -0.89 18.38 -18.45
C LEU A 73 0.57 17.90 -18.47
N GLY A 74 1.23 18.06 -19.62
CA GLY A 74 2.64 17.75 -19.84
C GLY A 74 3.05 16.39 -19.26
N LYS A 75 3.97 16.43 -18.30
CA LYS A 75 4.53 15.29 -17.57
C LYS A 75 3.49 14.29 -17.04
N GLU A 76 2.35 14.78 -16.55
CA GLU A 76 1.29 13.94 -15.96
C GLU A 76 0.56 13.12 -17.02
N ARG A 77 0.37 13.72 -18.21
CA ARG A 77 -0.29 13.08 -19.35
C ARG A 77 0.59 12.00 -19.96
N GLU A 78 1.88 12.26 -20.10
CA GLU A 78 2.87 11.30 -20.63
C GLU A 78 2.97 10.08 -19.72
N LEU A 79 3.09 10.29 -18.40
CA LEU A 79 3.11 9.20 -17.44
C LEU A 79 1.80 8.40 -17.46
N TYR A 80 0.65 9.07 -17.55
CA TYR A 80 -0.63 8.38 -17.68
C TYR A 80 -0.72 7.51 -18.93
N ALA A 81 -0.32 8.04 -20.10
CA ALA A 81 -0.28 7.29 -21.35
C ALA A 81 0.62 6.06 -21.22
N PHE A 82 1.83 6.22 -20.68
CA PHE A 82 2.75 5.12 -20.41
C PHE A 82 2.12 4.03 -19.52
N LEU A 83 1.49 4.40 -18.40
CA LEU A 83 0.87 3.43 -17.50
C LEU A 83 -0.25 2.66 -18.20
N MET A 84 -1.05 3.32 -19.04
CA MET A 84 -2.12 2.68 -19.80
C MET A 84 -1.57 1.75 -20.89
N GLU A 85 -0.50 2.16 -21.60
CA GLU A 85 0.20 1.33 -22.60
C GLU A 85 0.76 0.03 -21.98
N GLN A 86 1.29 0.11 -20.76
CA GLN A 86 1.80 -1.05 -20.01
C GLN A 86 0.68 -1.85 -19.29
N GLY A 87 -0.59 -1.46 -19.46
CA GLY A 87 -1.73 -2.15 -18.84
C GLY A 87 -1.80 -1.99 -17.31
N HIS A 88 -1.14 -0.97 -16.76
CA HIS A 88 -1.17 -0.70 -15.34
C HIS A 88 -2.36 0.17 -14.95
N ASN A 89 -3.05 -0.22 -13.87
CA ASN A 89 -4.13 0.58 -13.32
C ASN A 89 -3.55 1.72 -12.43
N PRO A 90 -3.77 3.01 -12.77
CA PRO A 90 -3.18 4.11 -12.02
C PRO A 90 -3.68 4.22 -10.57
N PHE A 91 -4.94 3.83 -10.31
CA PHE A 91 -5.48 3.81 -8.96
C PHE A 91 -4.82 2.74 -8.09
N LYS A 92 -4.48 1.59 -8.68
CA LYS A 92 -3.71 0.52 -8.01
C LYS A 92 -2.31 1.03 -7.62
N ILE A 93 -1.61 1.66 -8.57
CA ILE A 93 -0.27 2.23 -8.32
C ILE A 93 -0.33 3.32 -7.26
N TYR A 94 -1.30 4.23 -7.34
CA TYR A 94 -1.44 5.29 -6.33
C TYR A 94 -1.67 4.71 -4.93
N ARG A 95 -2.47 3.64 -4.80
CA ARG A 95 -2.62 2.93 -3.52
C ARG A 95 -1.29 2.41 -3.00
N TRP A 96 -0.44 1.85 -3.87
CA TRP A 96 0.89 1.37 -3.50
C TRP A 96 1.83 2.50 -3.08
N CYS A 97 1.77 3.66 -3.76
CA CYS A 97 2.49 4.87 -3.30
C CYS A 97 2.11 5.25 -1.86
N LEU A 98 0.83 5.15 -1.51
CA LEU A 98 0.38 5.43 -0.16
C LEU A 98 0.90 4.38 0.85
N LEU A 99 0.93 3.10 0.47
CA LEU A 99 1.45 2.02 1.31
C LEU A 99 2.96 2.13 1.55
N GLU A 100 3.73 2.60 0.56
CA GLU A 100 5.17 2.85 0.71
C GLU A 100 5.45 3.85 1.84
N ARG A 101 4.58 4.84 2.06
CA ARG A 101 4.75 5.90 3.06
C ARG A 101 4.32 5.51 4.48
N ILE A 102 3.76 4.32 4.65
CA ILE A 102 3.31 3.82 5.95
C ILE A 102 4.54 3.44 6.82
N PRO A 103 4.48 3.64 8.15
CA PRO A 103 5.51 3.17 9.09
C PRO A 103 5.86 1.68 8.91
N GLU A 104 7.14 1.34 9.10
CA GLU A 104 7.63 -0.04 8.88
C GLU A 104 6.89 -1.07 9.72
N THR A 105 6.47 -0.73 10.93
CA THR A 105 5.70 -1.62 11.81
C THR A 105 4.39 -2.08 11.16
N ILE A 106 3.64 -1.17 10.55
CA ILE A 106 2.39 -1.49 9.83
C ILE A 106 2.71 -2.17 8.49
N ARG A 107 3.79 -1.78 7.79
CA ARG A 107 4.23 -2.48 6.56
C ARG A 107 4.60 -3.94 6.84
N PHE A 108 5.24 -4.23 7.97
CA PHE A 108 5.58 -5.58 8.40
C PHE A 108 4.33 -6.43 8.64
N GLN A 109 3.33 -5.88 9.35
CA GLN A 109 2.03 -6.54 9.54
C GLN A 109 1.33 -6.82 8.20
N LEU A 110 1.41 -5.88 7.25
CA LEU A 110 0.86 -6.05 5.90
C LEU A 110 1.61 -7.13 5.10
N LYS A 111 2.95 -7.16 5.16
CA LYS A 111 3.80 -8.17 4.51
C LYS A 111 3.49 -9.57 5.03
N ASN A 112 3.29 -9.71 6.34
CA ASN A 112 2.94 -10.98 6.98
C ASN A 112 1.46 -11.36 6.82
N GLY A 113 0.68 -10.54 6.11
CA GLY A 113 -0.73 -10.80 5.88
C GLY A 113 -1.63 -10.69 7.10
N GLN A 114 -1.13 -10.15 8.23
CA GLN A 114 -1.88 -9.93 9.46
C GLN A 114 -2.95 -8.86 9.29
N ILE A 115 -2.69 -7.88 8.42
CA ILE A 115 -3.63 -6.83 8.05
C ILE A 115 -3.74 -6.72 6.53
N ASN A 116 -4.88 -6.22 6.04
CA ASN A 116 -5.06 -5.93 4.62
C ASN A 116 -4.64 -4.47 4.29
N GLN A 117 -4.52 -4.14 3.00
CA GLN A 117 -4.07 -2.82 2.55
C GLN A 117 -4.99 -1.67 3.02
N LYS A 118 -6.30 -1.90 3.09
CA LYS A 118 -7.27 -0.89 3.53
C LYS A 118 -7.10 -0.59 5.02
N THR A 119 -6.92 -1.63 5.83
CA THR A 119 -6.64 -1.53 7.26
C THR A 119 -5.30 -0.82 7.50
N ALA A 120 -4.24 -1.18 6.77
CA ALA A 120 -2.94 -0.53 6.88
C ALA A 120 -3.03 0.99 6.62
N LEU A 121 -3.70 1.38 5.53
CA LEU A 121 -3.93 2.79 5.22
C LEU A 121 -4.74 3.48 6.33
N HIS A 122 -5.83 2.86 6.79
CA HIS A 122 -6.66 3.42 7.85
C HIS A 122 -5.87 3.65 9.15
N MET A 123 -5.08 2.67 9.60
CA MET A 123 -4.23 2.80 10.79
C MET A 123 -3.25 3.96 10.66
N HIS A 124 -2.60 4.09 9.50
CA HIS A 124 -1.67 5.20 9.24
C HIS A 124 -2.36 6.56 9.19
N PHE A 125 -3.57 6.66 8.61
CA PHE A 125 -4.34 7.90 8.65
C PHE A 125 -4.76 8.24 10.07
N LYS A 126 -5.25 7.25 10.83
CA LYS A 126 -5.70 7.46 12.21
C LYS A 126 -4.57 7.98 13.10
N SER A 127 -3.39 7.34 13.05
CA SER A 127 -2.24 7.77 13.86
C SER A 127 -1.77 9.19 13.54
N ARG A 128 -1.84 9.61 12.26
CA ARG A 128 -1.55 11.00 11.87
C ARG A 128 -2.56 12.02 12.40
N HIS A 129 -3.83 11.65 12.56
CA HIS A 129 -4.85 12.55 13.11
C HIS A 129 -4.79 12.60 14.64
N GLU A 130 -4.57 11.45 15.29
CA GLU A 130 -4.37 11.38 16.74
C GLU A 130 -3.17 12.23 17.18
N SER A 131 -2.04 12.13 16.48
CA SER A 131 -0.84 12.95 16.75
C SER A 131 -1.07 14.46 16.53
N LYS A 132 -1.81 14.85 15.49
CA LYS A 132 -2.13 16.27 15.28
C LYS A 132 -3.01 16.84 16.38
N ASN A 133 -4.01 16.08 16.81
CA ASN A 133 -4.91 16.51 17.86
C ASN A 133 -4.20 16.61 19.20
N SER A 134 -3.33 15.66 19.55
CA SER A 134 -2.56 15.72 20.81
C SER A 134 -1.63 16.94 20.85
N VAL A 135 -0.90 17.21 19.76
CA VAL A 135 -0.01 18.38 19.66
C VAL A 135 -0.79 19.69 19.76
N CYS A 136 -1.94 19.81 19.09
CA CYS A 136 -2.80 21.00 19.20
C CYS A 136 -3.30 21.23 20.63
N VAL A 137 -3.64 20.16 21.36
CA VAL A 137 -4.07 20.24 22.76
C VAL A 137 -2.91 20.69 23.65
N GLU A 138 -1.72 20.11 23.47
CA GLU A 138 -0.52 20.48 24.23
C GLU A 138 -0.16 21.96 24.02
N ILE A 139 -0.16 22.45 22.78
CA ILE A 139 0.09 23.86 22.46
C ILE A 139 -0.93 24.77 23.14
N ARG A 140 -2.21 24.40 23.11
CA ARG A 140 -3.28 25.18 23.76
C ARG A 140 -3.07 25.24 25.28
N VAL A 141 -2.73 24.12 25.91
CA VAL A 141 -2.47 24.07 27.36
C VAL A 141 -1.23 24.89 27.72
N GLN A 142 -0.14 24.78 26.96
CA GLN A 142 1.06 25.59 27.18
C GLN A 142 0.79 27.08 27.00
N GLY A 143 0.04 27.48 25.97
CA GLY A 143 -0.37 28.86 25.75
C GLY A 143 -1.23 29.43 26.90
N LEU A 144 -2.18 28.64 27.40
CA LEU A 144 -2.99 29.03 28.57
C LEU A 144 -2.14 29.15 29.84
N ASN A 145 -1.17 28.26 30.04
CA ASN A 145 -0.27 28.33 31.19
C ASN A 145 0.64 29.56 31.13
N LEU A 146 1.13 29.95 29.95
CA LEU A 146 1.89 31.19 29.76
C LEU A 146 1.07 32.43 30.14
N VAL A 147 -0.16 32.54 29.64
CA VAL A 147 -1.06 33.66 29.98
C VAL A 147 -1.38 33.70 31.47
N ARG A 148 -1.53 32.55 32.12
CA ARG A 148 -1.79 32.47 33.58
C ARG A 148 -0.57 32.77 34.45
N SER A 149 0.63 32.61 33.90
CA SER A 149 1.89 32.87 34.61
C SER A 149 2.41 34.31 34.45
N MET A 150 1.75 35.11 33.60
CA MET A 150 1.97 36.56 33.47
C MET A 150 1.00 37.33 34.35
#